data_AF-A0A536VG79-F1
#
_entry.id   AF-A0A536VG79-F1
#
_cell.length_a   1.000
_cell.length_b   1.000
_cell.length_c   1.000
_cell.angle_alpha   90.00
_cell.angle_beta   90.00
_cell.angle_gamma   90.00
#
_symmetry.space_group_name_H-M   'P 1'
#
loop_
_entity.id
_entity.type
_entity.pdbx_description
1 polymer ?
#
loop_
_entity_poly.entity_id
_entity_poly.type
_entity_poly.pdbx_seq_one_letter_code
_entity_poly.pdbx_strand_id
1 'polypeptide(L)'
;MTKRMIIMLVAVGVLFGGLFGFKAFLGVKIREGIAAKGLPAQTISTAKAQFMEWQGEFQAVGTLRAVRGADIAPEVPGVITAIHFQSGQAAQAGAPLVQLNAESDLARLQSLAAAAELAEVNYQRNQKQLEIQAVSQAVVDADAATLKSARAQVAEQQALLNKKLVRAPFDGRLGIRAVDV
;
A
#
# COMPACT_ATOMS: atom_id res chain seq x y z
N MET A 1 -105.80 -69.84 15.43
CA MET A 1 -104.78 -69.19 14.58
C MET A 1 -104.15 -67.93 15.22
N THR A 2 -104.84 -67.17 16.08
CA THR A 2 -104.37 -65.86 16.60
C THR A 2 -103.32 -65.88 17.73
N LYS A 3 -103.27 -66.92 18.59
CA LYS A 3 -102.31 -66.99 19.71
C LYS A 3 -100.83 -67.06 19.30
N ARG A 4 -100.50 -67.69 18.16
CA ARG A 4 -99.11 -67.83 17.69
C ARG A 4 -98.54 -66.51 17.14
N MET A 5 -99.40 -65.63 16.63
CA MET A 5 -99.00 -64.36 16.01
C MET A 5 -98.61 -63.29 17.05
N ILE A 6 -99.26 -63.27 18.21
CA ILE A 6 -98.95 -62.33 19.30
C ILE A 6 -97.57 -62.63 19.91
N ILE A 7 -97.24 -63.91 20.10
CA ILE A 7 -95.95 -64.34 20.65
C ILE A 7 -94.80 -63.93 19.72
N MET A 8 -94.99 -64.04 18.40
CA MET A 8 -94.01 -63.60 17.41
C MET A 8 -93.78 -62.08 17.45
N LEU A 9 -94.85 -61.28 17.55
CA LEU A 9 -94.75 -59.82 17.58
C LEU A 9 -94.02 -59.32 18.83
N VAL A 10 -94.27 -59.93 19.99
CA VAL A 10 -93.56 -59.61 21.24
C VAL A 10 -92.08 -60.00 21.14
N ALA A 11 -91.76 -61.17 20.59
CA ALA A 11 -90.37 -61.60 20.41
C ALA A 11 -89.59 -60.66 19.49
N VAL A 12 -90.21 -60.20 18.40
CA VAL A 12 -89.61 -59.22 17.46
C VAL A 12 -89.45 -57.87 18.13
N GLY A 13 -90.44 -57.40 18.91
CA GLY A 13 -90.34 -56.15 19.65
C GLY A 13 -89.18 -56.12 20.66
N VAL A 14 -88.96 -57.23 21.37
CA VAL A 14 -87.83 -57.37 22.32
C VAL A 14 -86.49 -57.41 21.56
N LEU A 15 -86.42 -58.11 20.42
CA LEU A 15 -85.22 -58.17 19.59
C LEU A 15 -84.83 -56.79 19.04
N PHE A 16 -85.78 -56.06 18.48
CA PHE A 16 -85.54 -54.71 17.97
C PHE A 16 -85.25 -53.71 19.09
N GLY A 17 -85.96 -53.79 20.22
CA GLY A 17 -85.71 -52.94 21.39
C GLY A 17 -84.30 -53.14 21.97
N GLY A 18 -83.85 -54.40 22.10
CA GLY A 18 -82.51 -54.72 22.57
C GLY A 18 -81.41 -54.24 21.62
N LEU A 19 -81.60 -54.40 20.31
CA LEU A 19 -80.60 -54.05 19.29
C LEU A 19 -80.46 -52.53 19.12
N PHE A 20 -81.56 -51.79 19.16
CA PHE A 20 -81.54 -50.32 19.17
C PHE A 20 -81.01 -49.76 20.50
N GLY A 21 -81.39 -50.34 21.63
CA GLY A 21 -80.88 -49.94 22.95
C GLY A 21 -79.36 -50.13 23.06
N PHE A 22 -78.83 -51.27 22.59
CA PHE A 22 -77.40 -51.54 22.61
C PHE A 22 -76.62 -50.60 21.68
N LYS A 23 -77.14 -50.31 20.48
CA LYS A 23 -76.52 -49.31 19.58
C LYS A 23 -76.52 -47.90 20.16
N ALA A 24 -77.60 -47.49 20.82
CA ALA A 24 -77.67 -46.18 21.46
C ALA A 24 -76.65 -46.05 22.61
N PHE A 25 -76.48 -47.12 23.40
CA PHE A 25 -75.49 -47.14 24.49
C PHE A 25 -74.04 -47.12 23.98
N LEU A 26 -73.73 -47.86 22.92
CA LEU A 26 -72.42 -47.79 22.26
C LEU A 26 -72.15 -46.38 21.70
N GLY A 27 -73.15 -45.73 21.12
CA GLY A 27 -73.02 -44.38 20.59
C GLY A 27 -72.63 -43.34 21.65
N VAL A 28 -73.20 -43.45 22.86
CA VAL A 28 -72.88 -42.54 23.98
C VAL A 28 -71.47 -42.81 24.51
N LYS A 29 -71.09 -44.08 24.73
CA LYS A 29 -69.75 -44.46 25.23
C LYS A 29 -68.62 -44.10 24.25
N ILE A 30 -68.86 -44.18 22.94
CA ILE A 30 -67.86 -43.80 21.91
C ILE A 30 -67.69 -42.27 21.87
N ARG A 31 -68.75 -41.49 22.08
CA ARG A 31 -68.67 -40.03 22.16
C ARG A 31 -67.85 -39.56 23.36
N GLU A 32 -68.04 -40.17 24.54
CA GLU A 32 -67.21 -39.89 25.73
C GLU A 32 -65.74 -40.27 25.50
N GLY A 33 -65.47 -41.41 24.86
CA GLY A 33 -64.11 -41.85 24.55
C GLY A 33 -63.38 -40.96 23.53
N ILE A 34 -64.10 -40.37 22.57
CA ILE A 34 -63.53 -39.43 21.58
C ILE A 34 -63.38 -38.02 22.18
N ALA A 35 -64.30 -37.58 23.05
CA ALA A 35 -64.19 -36.29 23.74
C ALA A 35 -63.04 -36.26 24.77
N ALA A 36 -62.75 -37.39 25.43
CA ALA A 36 -61.63 -37.49 26.37
C ALA A 36 -60.25 -37.54 25.68
N LYS A 37 -60.20 -37.82 24.37
CA LYS A 37 -58.96 -37.90 23.59
C LYS A 37 -58.82 -36.65 22.73
N GLY A 38 -58.66 -35.51 23.39
CA GLY A 38 -58.35 -34.23 22.74
C GLY A 38 -57.18 -34.35 21.76
N LEU A 39 -57.19 -33.53 20.71
CA LEU A 39 -56.24 -33.64 19.58
C LEU A 39 -54.79 -33.68 20.07
N PRO A 40 -53.92 -34.55 19.51
CA PRO A 40 -52.54 -34.66 19.93
C PRO A 40 -51.79 -33.36 19.67
N ALA A 41 -51.03 -32.89 20.66
CA ALA A 41 -50.24 -31.67 20.55
C ALA A 41 -49.23 -31.79 19.40
N GLN A 42 -49.30 -30.85 18.45
CA GLN A 42 -48.36 -30.81 17.33
C GLN A 42 -47.00 -30.30 17.80
N THR A 43 -45.95 -31.05 17.49
CA THR A 43 -44.58 -30.66 17.80
C THR A 43 -44.04 -29.77 16.68
N ILE A 44 -43.53 -28.59 17.04
CA ILE A 44 -42.84 -27.68 16.13
C ILE A 44 -41.38 -27.53 16.56
N SER A 45 -40.50 -27.42 15.59
CA SER A 45 -39.08 -27.16 15.84
C SER A 45 -38.86 -25.66 15.99
N THR A 46 -38.27 -25.24 17.11
CA THR A 46 -37.97 -23.83 17.40
C THR A 46 -36.50 -23.66 17.76
N ALA A 47 -35.89 -22.57 17.32
CA ALA A 47 -34.57 -22.14 17.76
C ALA A 47 -34.68 -20.80 18.51
N LYS A 48 -33.90 -20.65 19.59
CA LYS A 48 -33.85 -19.42 20.39
C LYS A 48 -32.95 -18.41 19.69
N ALA A 49 -33.50 -17.26 19.30
CA ALA A 49 -32.71 -16.17 18.73
C ALA A 49 -31.69 -15.65 19.76
N GLN A 50 -30.45 -15.45 19.31
CA GLN A 50 -29.38 -14.87 20.10
C GLN A 50 -28.80 -13.68 19.36
N PHE A 51 -28.45 -12.64 20.11
CA PHE A 51 -27.68 -11.52 19.57
C PHE A 51 -26.22 -11.97 19.41
N MET A 52 -25.72 -11.88 18.18
CA MET A 52 -24.30 -12.05 17.88
C MET A 52 -23.76 -10.71 17.39
N GLU A 53 -22.57 -10.33 17.85
CA GLU A 53 -21.85 -9.20 17.25
C GLU A 53 -21.37 -9.63 15.87
N TRP A 54 -22.04 -9.11 14.84
CA TRP A 54 -21.65 -9.32 13.46
C TRP A 54 -20.54 -8.34 13.09
N GLN A 55 -19.31 -8.83 13.00
CA GLN A 55 -18.19 -8.05 12.47
C GLN A 55 -18.21 -8.16 10.94
N GLY A 56 -18.71 -7.11 10.29
CA GLY A 56 -18.72 -7.03 8.84
C GLY A 56 -17.30 -6.85 8.30
N GLU A 57 -16.69 -7.93 7.83
CA GLU A 57 -15.45 -7.85 7.04
C GLU A 57 -15.81 -7.44 5.61
N PHE A 58 -15.21 -6.34 5.14
CA PHE A 58 -15.33 -5.90 3.75
C PHE A 58 -14.02 -6.19 3.03
N GLN A 59 -14.08 -7.02 1.99
CA GLN A 59 -12.93 -7.25 1.13
C GLN A 59 -12.79 -6.09 0.14
N ALA A 60 -11.68 -5.38 0.23
CA ALA A 60 -11.31 -4.34 -0.72
C ALA A 60 -10.03 -4.75 -1.46
N VAL A 61 -9.99 -4.53 -2.76
CA VAL A 61 -8.78 -4.66 -3.56
C VAL A 61 -8.10 -3.30 -3.58
N GLY A 62 -6.88 -3.24 -3.06
CA GLY A 62 -6.04 -2.04 -3.06
C GLY A 62 -4.75 -2.27 -3.82
N THR A 63 -4.20 -1.20 -4.40
CA THR A 63 -2.87 -1.22 -5.00
C THR A 63 -1.88 -0.51 -4.07
N LEU A 64 -0.70 -1.10 -3.90
CA LEU A 64 0.37 -0.49 -3.12
C LEU A 64 1.25 0.33 -4.07
N ARG A 65 1.56 1.56 -3.67
CA ARG A 65 2.54 2.43 -4.35
C ARG A 65 3.68 2.73 -3.40
N ALA A 66 4.88 2.88 -3.96
CA ALA A 66 6.02 3.36 -3.18
C ALA A 66 5.71 4.73 -2.57
N VAL A 67 6.03 4.89 -1.27
CA VAL A 67 5.85 6.16 -0.54
C VAL A 67 6.72 7.26 -1.15
N ARG A 68 7.92 6.90 -1.61
CA ARG A 68 8.85 7.79 -2.31
C ARG A 68 9.40 7.05 -3.53
N GLY A 69 9.13 7.59 -4.71
CA GLY A 69 9.71 7.15 -5.98
C GLY A 69 10.19 8.36 -6.73
N ALA A 70 11.38 8.27 -7.32
CA ALA A 70 11.96 9.33 -8.15
C ALA A 70 12.62 8.68 -9.37
N ASP A 71 12.36 9.26 -10.54
CA ASP A 71 13.04 8.90 -11.77
C ASP A 71 14.32 9.72 -11.86
N ILE A 72 15.47 9.04 -11.90
CA ILE A 72 16.78 9.70 -11.87
C ILE A 72 17.26 9.87 -13.32
N ALA A 73 17.42 11.12 -13.72
CA ALA A 73 18.02 11.50 -14.99
C ALA A 73 19.33 12.28 -14.75
N PRO A 74 20.33 12.16 -15.63
CA PRO A 74 21.54 12.97 -15.54
C PRO A 74 21.21 14.45 -15.77
N GLU A 75 21.79 15.34 -14.94
CA GLU A 75 21.63 16.79 -15.10
C GLU A 75 22.40 17.35 -16.31
N VAL A 76 23.41 16.62 -16.78
CA VAL A 76 24.30 17.05 -17.87
C VAL A 76 24.44 15.94 -18.92
N PRO A 77 24.51 16.29 -20.21
CA PRO A 77 24.73 15.31 -21.27
C PRO A 77 26.16 14.74 -21.19
N GLY A 78 26.31 13.45 -21.49
CA GLY A 78 27.61 12.80 -21.54
C GLY A 78 27.49 11.30 -21.82
N VAL A 79 28.64 10.68 -22.11
CA VAL A 79 28.75 9.22 -22.30
C VAL A 79 28.90 8.56 -20.93
N ILE A 80 28.19 7.46 -20.70
CA ILE A 80 28.31 6.67 -19.46
C ILE A 80 29.63 5.90 -19.50
N THR A 81 30.44 6.03 -18.46
CA THR A 81 31.72 5.29 -18.32
C THR A 81 31.56 4.11 -17.37
N ALA A 82 30.75 4.26 -16.31
CA ALA A 82 30.54 3.20 -15.34
C ALA A 82 29.15 3.26 -14.70
N ILE A 83 28.63 2.09 -14.33
CA ILE A 83 27.37 1.92 -13.61
C ILE A 83 27.70 1.17 -12.32
N HIS A 84 27.40 1.78 -11.18
CA HIS A 84 27.82 1.33 -9.85
C HIS A 84 26.72 0.62 -9.07
N PHE A 85 25.63 0.21 -9.74
CA PHE A 85 24.51 -0.46 -9.11
C PHE A 85 23.95 -1.60 -9.95
N GLN A 86 23.28 -2.53 -9.26
CA GLN A 86 22.51 -3.61 -9.87
C GLN A 86 21.01 -3.38 -9.64
N SER A 87 20.18 -3.80 -10.60
CA SER A 87 18.72 -3.70 -10.49
C SER A 87 18.23 -4.44 -9.24
N GLY A 88 17.42 -3.77 -8.41
CA GLY A 88 16.91 -4.32 -7.14
C GLY A 88 17.84 -4.19 -5.93
N GLN A 89 19.04 -3.62 -6.09
CA GLN A 89 19.96 -3.35 -5.00
C GLN A 89 19.43 -2.24 -4.07
N ALA A 90 19.73 -2.35 -2.77
CA ALA A 90 19.50 -1.27 -1.82
C ALA A 90 20.61 -0.22 -1.96
N ALA A 91 20.22 1.05 -2.10
CA ALA A 91 21.14 2.18 -2.19
C ALA A 91 20.87 3.15 -1.04
N GLN A 92 21.96 3.67 -0.48
CA GLN A 92 21.91 4.74 0.50
C GLN A 92 21.92 6.11 -0.20
N ALA A 93 21.39 7.13 0.47
CA ALA A 93 21.45 8.50 0.02
C ALA A 93 22.92 8.91 -0.23
N GLY A 94 23.18 9.52 -1.39
CA GLY A 94 24.52 9.95 -1.81
C GLY A 94 25.36 8.85 -2.47
N ALA A 95 24.91 7.60 -2.51
CA ALA A 95 25.62 6.51 -3.19
C ALA A 95 25.76 6.81 -4.69
N PRO A 96 26.94 6.60 -5.30
CA PRO A 96 27.13 6.78 -6.74
C PRO A 96 26.33 5.71 -7.52
N LEU A 97 25.60 6.13 -8.53
CA LEU A 97 24.78 5.26 -9.37
C LEU A 97 25.38 5.14 -10.77
N VAL A 98 25.55 6.28 -11.43
CA VAL A 98 26.04 6.35 -12.81
C VAL A 98 27.13 7.40 -12.88
N GLN A 99 28.22 7.06 -13.55
CA GLN A 99 29.34 7.95 -13.79
C GLN A 99 29.45 8.27 -15.27
N LEU A 100 29.40 9.55 -15.59
CA LEU A 100 29.61 10.09 -16.94
C LEU A 100 31.11 10.35 -17.18
N ASN A 101 31.55 10.28 -18.43
CA ASN A 101 32.92 10.63 -18.80
C ASN A 101 33.21 12.08 -18.39
N ALA A 102 34.27 12.23 -17.58
CA ALA A 102 34.66 13.49 -16.96
C ALA A 102 36.13 13.86 -17.22
N GLU A 103 36.83 13.16 -18.13
CA GLU A 103 38.26 13.37 -18.35
C GLU A 103 38.58 14.79 -18.82
N SER A 104 37.82 15.30 -19.80
CA SER A 104 37.99 16.67 -20.31
C SER A 104 37.69 17.74 -19.27
N ASP A 105 36.66 17.53 -18.44
CA ASP A 105 36.29 18.46 -17.39
C ASP A 105 37.28 18.47 -16.22
N LEU A 106 37.88 17.33 -15.92
CA LEU A 106 38.92 17.22 -14.91
C LEU A 106 40.19 17.95 -15.37
N ALA A 107 40.59 17.80 -16.63
CA ALA A 107 41.69 18.57 -17.22
C ALA A 107 41.39 20.08 -17.20
N ARG A 108 40.14 20.47 -17.51
CA ARG A 108 39.72 21.88 -17.45
C ARG A 108 39.76 22.43 -16.03
N LEU A 109 39.31 21.67 -15.04
CA LEU A 109 39.39 22.03 -13.63
C LEU A 109 40.83 22.26 -13.18
N GLN A 110 41.76 21.37 -13.57
CA GLN A 110 43.18 21.52 -13.26
C GLN A 110 43.78 22.81 -13.85
N SER A 111 43.42 23.13 -15.11
CA SER A 111 43.85 24.38 -15.75
C SER A 111 43.32 25.63 -15.01
N LEU A 112 42.05 25.62 -14.60
CA LEU A 112 41.45 26.73 -13.84
C LEU A 112 42.03 26.84 -12.42
N ALA A 113 42.32 25.71 -11.77
CA ALA A 113 42.95 25.67 -10.46
C ALA A 113 44.34 26.30 -10.50
N ALA A 114 45.15 25.97 -11.51
CA ALA A 114 46.46 26.60 -11.71
C ALA A 114 46.35 28.12 -11.97
N ALA A 115 45.34 28.57 -12.71
CA ALA A 115 45.09 29.99 -12.92
C ALA A 115 44.68 30.72 -11.63
N ALA A 116 43.87 30.08 -10.78
CA ALA A 116 43.49 30.61 -9.48
C ALA A 116 44.68 30.68 -8.50
N GLU A 117 45.56 29.67 -8.51
CA GLU A 117 46.78 29.65 -7.73
C GLU A 117 47.74 30.78 -8.15
N LEU A 118 47.90 31.00 -9.47
CA LEU A 118 48.70 32.12 -9.97
C LEU A 118 48.12 33.48 -9.54
N ALA A 119 46.81 33.65 -9.61
CA ALA A 119 46.13 34.87 -9.15
C ALA A 119 46.31 35.08 -7.64
N GLU A 120 46.31 34.00 -6.86
CA GLU A 120 46.53 34.05 -5.41
C GLU A 120 47.96 34.49 -5.07
N VAL A 121 48.95 33.92 -5.75
CA VAL A 121 50.34 34.31 -5.60
C VAL A 121 50.55 35.79 -5.95
N ASN A 122 49.93 36.28 -7.03
CA ASN A 122 50.02 37.68 -7.44
C ASN A 122 49.37 38.61 -6.42
N TYR A 123 48.16 38.27 -5.93
CA TYR A 123 47.49 39.03 -4.89
C TYR A 123 48.31 39.10 -3.59
N GLN A 124 48.83 37.97 -3.11
CA GLN A 124 49.68 37.93 -1.92
C GLN A 124 50.97 38.72 -2.09
N ARG A 125 51.56 38.69 -3.29
CA ARG A 125 52.77 39.47 -3.61
C ARG A 125 52.47 40.96 -3.59
N ASN A 126 51.40 41.39 -4.25
CA ASN A 126 51.06 42.80 -4.37
C ASN A 126 50.53 43.37 -3.05
N GLN A 127 49.89 42.55 -2.21
CA GLN A 127 49.54 42.92 -0.83
C GLN A 127 50.80 43.24 -0.01
N LYS A 128 51.85 42.41 -0.07
CA LYS A 128 53.13 42.70 0.61
C LYS A 128 53.83 43.93 0.04
N GLN A 129 53.73 44.16 -1.28
CA GLN A 129 54.30 45.35 -1.92
C GLN A 129 53.56 46.63 -1.55
N LEU A 130 52.25 46.56 -1.25
CA LEU A 130 51.47 47.69 -0.77
C LEU A 130 51.91 48.15 0.62
N GLU A 131 52.26 47.21 1.52
CA GLU A 131 52.80 47.51 2.86
C GLU A 131 54.08 48.35 2.80
N ILE A 132 54.91 48.12 1.79
CA ILE A 132 56.14 48.90 1.51
C ILE A 132 55.92 50.04 0.51
N GLN A 133 54.66 50.38 0.19
CA GLN A 133 54.26 51.45 -0.75
C GLN A 133 54.82 51.32 -2.18
N ALA A 134 55.20 50.11 -2.60
CA ALA A 134 55.73 49.84 -3.95
C ALA A 134 54.63 49.69 -5.02
N VAL A 135 53.37 49.47 -4.62
CA VAL A 135 52.22 49.38 -5.52
C VAL A 135 51.03 50.21 -5.00
N SER A 136 50.14 50.58 -5.92
CA SER A 136 48.90 51.30 -5.62
C SER A 136 47.83 50.37 -5.03
N GLN A 137 46.98 50.89 -4.13
CA GLN A 137 45.81 50.19 -3.61
C GLN A 137 44.90 49.66 -4.74
N ALA A 138 44.74 50.42 -5.83
CA ALA A 138 43.90 50.02 -6.95
C ALA A 138 44.41 48.74 -7.64
N VAL A 139 45.72 48.48 -7.61
CA VAL A 139 46.31 47.25 -8.15
C VAL A 139 45.94 46.06 -7.28
N VAL A 140 46.09 46.20 -5.96
CA VAL A 140 45.73 45.13 -5.01
C VAL A 140 44.23 44.82 -5.07
N ASP A 141 43.38 45.84 -5.19
CA ASP A 141 41.92 45.66 -5.32
C ASP A 141 41.56 44.93 -6.64
N ALA A 142 42.25 45.26 -7.74
CA ALA A 142 42.09 44.56 -9.02
C ALA A 142 42.57 43.10 -8.97
N ASP A 143 43.68 42.82 -8.28
CA ASP A 143 44.15 41.46 -8.07
C ASP A 143 43.20 40.65 -7.18
N ALA A 144 42.64 41.28 -6.15
CA ALA A 144 41.65 40.64 -5.29
C ALA A 144 40.38 40.25 -6.09
N ALA A 145 39.93 41.14 -6.97
CA ALA A 145 38.82 40.86 -7.87
C ALA A 145 39.15 39.73 -8.87
N THR A 146 40.37 39.72 -9.40
CA THR A 146 40.85 38.67 -10.32
C THR A 146 40.92 37.31 -9.62
N LEU A 147 41.48 37.26 -8.41
CA LEU A 147 41.50 36.05 -7.58
C LEU A 147 40.09 35.54 -7.29
N LYS A 148 39.17 36.43 -6.91
CA LYS A 148 37.77 36.08 -6.66
C LYS A 148 37.10 35.50 -7.90
N SER A 149 37.35 36.09 -9.07
CA SER A 149 36.83 35.60 -10.36
C SER A 149 37.40 34.21 -10.70
N ALA A 150 38.71 34.02 -10.59
CA ALA A 150 39.36 32.73 -10.86
C ALA A 150 38.86 31.63 -9.92
N ARG A 151 38.70 31.92 -8.63
CA ARG A 151 38.11 30.99 -7.65
C ARG A 151 36.65 30.63 -7.99
N ALA A 152 35.87 31.60 -8.45
CA ALA A 152 34.49 31.35 -8.88
C ALA A 152 34.43 30.40 -10.09
N GLN A 153 35.33 30.55 -11.07
CA GLN A 153 35.42 29.65 -12.22
C GLN A 153 35.81 28.22 -11.82
N VAL A 154 36.72 28.06 -10.85
CA VAL A 154 37.07 26.74 -10.29
C VAL A 154 35.84 26.11 -9.62
N ALA A 155 35.11 26.88 -8.81
CA ALA A 155 33.91 26.39 -8.13
C ALA A 155 32.80 25.99 -9.12
N GLU A 156 32.62 26.77 -10.18
CA GLU A 156 31.68 26.47 -11.27
C GLU A 156 32.04 25.13 -11.96
N GLN A 157 33.30 24.98 -12.37
CA GLN A 157 33.75 23.75 -13.04
C GLN A 157 33.66 22.54 -12.10
N GLN A 158 33.96 22.71 -10.82
CA GLN A 158 33.79 21.65 -9.81
C GLN A 158 32.32 21.25 -9.64
N ALA A 159 31.39 22.21 -9.67
CA ALA A 159 29.97 21.93 -9.61
C ALA A 159 29.50 21.12 -10.83
N LEU A 160 29.97 21.47 -12.03
CA LEU A 160 29.72 20.69 -13.24
C LEU A 160 30.28 19.27 -13.15
N LEU A 161 31.50 19.11 -12.62
CA LEU A 161 32.10 17.80 -12.39
C LEU A 161 31.29 16.95 -11.42
N ASN A 162 30.79 17.54 -10.33
CA ASN A 162 29.95 16.86 -9.36
C ASN A 162 28.63 16.37 -9.97
N LYS A 163 28.06 17.12 -10.93
CA LYS A 163 26.85 16.73 -11.68
C LYS A 163 27.08 15.56 -12.64
N LYS A 164 28.32 15.27 -13.02
CA LYS A 164 28.68 14.11 -13.84
C LYS A 164 28.67 12.78 -13.06
N LEU A 165 28.58 12.85 -11.74
CA LEU A 165 28.38 11.69 -10.89
C LEU A 165 26.96 11.70 -10.36
N VAL A 166 26.10 10.88 -10.95
CA VAL A 166 24.70 10.75 -10.54
C VAL A 166 24.64 9.96 -9.24
N ARG A 167 24.02 10.54 -8.21
CA ARG A 167 23.91 9.95 -6.87
C ARG A 167 22.46 9.68 -6.48
N ALA A 168 22.25 8.73 -5.57
CA ALA A 168 20.92 8.47 -5.02
C ALA A 168 20.43 9.64 -4.14
N PRO A 169 19.22 10.19 -4.37
CA PRO A 169 18.71 11.32 -3.58
C PRO A 169 18.19 10.92 -2.19
N PHE A 170 17.84 9.65 -1.99
CA PHE A 170 17.35 9.11 -0.72
C PHE A 170 17.65 7.61 -0.61
N ASP A 171 17.56 7.07 0.61
CA ASP A 171 17.69 5.63 0.86
C ASP A 171 16.51 4.86 0.27
N GLY A 172 16.79 3.82 -0.51
CA GLY A 172 15.73 3.04 -1.15
C GLY A 172 16.23 1.83 -1.92
N ARG A 173 15.30 1.18 -2.62
CA ARG A 173 15.62 0.08 -3.54
C ARG A 173 15.61 0.61 -4.96
N LEU A 174 16.69 0.34 -5.70
CA LEU A 174 16.84 0.77 -7.08
C LEU A 174 15.97 -0.07 -8.00
N GLY A 175 15.31 0.61 -8.94
CA GLY A 175 14.46 0.00 -9.95
C GLY A 175 15.25 -0.67 -11.07
N ILE A 176 14.56 -0.90 -12.19
CA ILE A 176 15.16 -1.49 -13.38
C ILE A 176 16.03 -0.44 -14.07
N ARG A 177 17.25 -0.82 -14.43
CA ARG A 177 18.16 0.01 -15.20
C ARG A 177 17.65 0.20 -16.64
N ALA A 178 17.51 1.44 -17.09
CA ALA A 178 17.06 1.78 -18.45
C ALA A 178 18.19 1.99 -19.48
N VAL A 179 19.45 1.96 -19.05
CA VAL A 179 20.64 2.25 -19.85
C VAL A 179 21.70 1.16 -19.68
N ASP A 180 22.53 0.93 -20.68
CA ASP A 180 23.66 -0.01 -20.59
C ASP A 180 24.97 0.67 -21.02
N VAL A 181 26.09 0.02 -20.71
CA VAL A 181 27.45 0.45 -21.11
C VAL A 181 27.89 -0.31 -22.35
#